data_AF-C5D789-F1
#
_entry.id   AF-C5D789-F1
#
_cell.length_a   1.000
_cell.length_b   1.000
_cell.length_c   1.000
_cell.angle_alpha   90.00
_cell.angle_beta   90.00
_cell.angle_gamma   90.00
#
_symmetry.space_group_name_H-M   'P 1'
#
loop_
_entity.id
_entity.type
_entity.pdbx_description
1 polymer ?
#
loop_
_entity_poly.entity_id
_entity_poly.type
_entity_poly.pdbx_seq_one_letter_code
_entity_poly.pdbx_strand_id
1 'polypeptide(L)' 'MTQYVMDYIIVFVMIVGITALMGVIANGIGEKIFGGSKRKEHVNETKRTQAGWNLVGGKK' A
#
# COMPACT_ATOMS: atom_id res chain seq x y z
N MET A 1 -0.11 39.72 -1.08
CA MET A 1 0.46 38.66 -1.95
C MET A 1 1.03 37.49 -1.15
N THR A 2 1.89 37.72 -0.16
CA THR A 2 2.50 36.63 0.66
C THR A 2 1.48 35.72 1.35
N GLN A 3 0.46 36.29 2.00
CA GLN A 3 -0.60 35.50 2.66
C GLN A 3 -1.35 34.61 1.66
N TYR A 4 -1.76 35.16 0.53
CA TYR A 4 -2.43 34.41 -0.53
C TYR A 4 -1.57 33.24 -1.06
N VAL A 5 -0.25 33.45 -1.23
CA VAL A 5 0.67 32.39 -1.65
C VAL A 5 0.78 31.28 -0.60
N MET A 6 0.81 31.64 0.68
CA MET A 6 0.82 30.65 1.78
C MET A 6 -0.46 29.82 1.81
N ASP A 7 -1.62 30.48 1.69
CA ASP A 7 -2.91 29.80 1.66
C ASP A 7 -3.00 28.84 0.45
N TYR A 8 -2.54 29.30 -0.71
CA TYR A 8 -2.45 28.48 -1.93
C TYR A 8 -1.57 27.25 -1.75
N ILE A 9 -0.37 27.39 -1.17
CA ILE A 9 0.56 26.28 -0.96
C ILE A 9 -0.04 25.24 -0.01
N ILE A 10 -0.68 25.68 1.08
CA ILE A 10 -1.31 24.78 2.05
C ILE A 10 -2.40 23.95 1.37
N VAL A 11 -3.29 24.60 0.60
CA VAL A 11 -4.36 23.92 -0.12
C VAL A 11 -3.80 22.99 -1.19
N PHE A 12 -2.79 23.43 -1.94
CA PHE A 12 -2.13 22.63 -2.97
C PHE A 12 -1.54 21.34 -2.39
N VAL A 13 -0.74 21.45 -1.32
CA VAL A 13 -0.12 20.28 -0.65
C VAL A 13 -1.19 19.35 -0.10
N MET A 14 -2.27 19.90 0.46
CA MET A 14 -3.38 19.09 0.97
C MET A 14 -4.05 18.28 -0.14
N ILE A 15 -4.38 18.91 -1.26
CA ILE A 15 -5.05 18.24 -2.39
C ILE A 15 -4.13 17.18 -3.01
N VAL A 16 -2.87 17.52 -3.26
CA VAL A 16 -1.88 16.59 -3.83
C VAL A 16 -1.61 15.44 -2.86
N GLY A 17 -1.48 15.72 -1.56
CA GLY A 17 -1.27 14.71 -0.53
C GLY A 17 -2.44 13.73 -0.44
N ILE A 18 -3.68 14.23 -0.38
CA ILE A 18 -4.86 13.37 -0.33
C ILE A 18 -4.96 12.52 -1.61
N THR A 19 -4.79 13.11 -2.79
CA THR A 19 -4.90 12.39 -4.06
C THR A 19 -3.81 11.32 -4.23
N ALA A 20 -2.57 11.63 -3.86
CA ALA A 20 -1.47 10.66 -3.90
C ALA A 20 -1.66 9.51 -2.88
N LEU A 21 -2.19 9.81 -1.69
CA LEU A 21 -2.40 8.80 -0.65
C LEU A 21 -3.69 8.01 -0.81
N MET A 22 -4.66 8.50 -1.60
CA MET A 22 -5.98 7.87 -1.75
C MET A 22 -5.88 6.41 -2.19
N GLY A 23 -5.00 6.09 -3.15
CA GLY A 23 -4.81 4.72 -3.63
C GLY A 23 -4.23 3.79 -2.56
N VAL A 24 -3.22 4.24 -1.82
CA VAL A 24 -2.59 3.44 -0.74
C VAL A 24 -3.57 3.23 0.40
N ILE A 25 -4.30 4.27 0.79
CA ILE A 25 -5.32 4.20 1.84
C ILE A 25 -6.47 3.28 1.41
N ALA A 26 -7.01 3.45 0.20
CA ALA A 26 -8.08 2.61 -0.32
C ALA A 26 -7.67 1.13 -0.43
N ASN A 27 -6.45 0.85 -0.90
CA ASN A 27 -5.93 -0.52 -0.96
C ASN A 27 -5.71 -1.10 0.44
N GLY A 28 -5.13 -0.33 1.37
CA GLY A 28 -4.91 -0.77 2.75
C GLY A 28 -6.22 -1.04 3.50
N ILE A 29 -7.22 -0.18 3.33
CA ILE A 29 -8.57 -0.36 3.88
C ILE A 29 -9.25 -1.54 3.21
N GLY A 30 -9.20 -1.61 1.87
CA GLY A 30 -9.79 -2.68 1.08
C GLY A 30 -9.29 -4.06 1.50
N GLU A 31 -7.97 -4.21 1.62
CA GLU A 31 -7.35 -5.45 2.04
C GLU A 31 -7.66 -5.80 3.50
N LYS A 32 -7.74 -4.80 4.39
CA LYS A 32 -7.99 -5.02 5.82
C LYS A 32 -9.47 -5.29 6.15
N ILE A 33 -10.40 -4.66 5.45
CA ILE A 33 -11.85 -4.77 5.68
C ILE A 33 -12.47 -5.87 4.80
N PHE A 34 -12.15 -5.89 3.51
CA PHE A 34 -12.76 -6.83 2.55
C PHE A 34 -11.88 -8.04 2.23
N GLY A 35 -10.60 -8.04 2.62
CA GLY A 35 -9.69 -9.17 2.37
C GLY A 35 -9.97 -10.43 3.20
N GLY A 36 -10.71 -10.32 4.31
CA GLY A 36 -11.19 -11.47 5.10
C GLY A 36 -10.14 -12.56 5.36
N SER A 37 -10.54 -13.84 5.20
CA SER A 37 -9.65 -15.00 5.32
C SER A 37 -8.75 -15.25 4.10
N LYS A 38 -9.08 -14.64 2.94
CA LYS A 38 -8.37 -14.80 1.67
C LYS A 38 -7.26 -13.77 1.44
N ARG A 39 -7.03 -12.87 2.40
CA ARG A 39 -5.96 -11.85 2.36
C ARG A 39 -4.58 -12.41 2.01
N LYS A 40 -4.30 -13.65 2.43
CA LYS A 40 -3.04 -14.35 2.18
C LYS A 40 -3.18 -15.51 1.20
N GLU A 41 -4.29 -15.65 0.47
CA GLU A 41 -4.55 -16.80 -0.41
C GLU A 41 -3.41 -16.99 -1.42
N HIS A 42 -3.02 -15.94 -2.14
CA HIS A 42 -1.90 -16.01 -3.08
C HIS A 42 -0.55 -16.32 -2.41
N VAL A 43 -0.29 -15.75 -1.23
CA VAL A 43 0.94 -15.99 -0.46
C VAL A 43 0.98 -17.41 0.09
N ASN A 44 -0.15 -17.92 0.58
CA ASN A 44 -0.30 -19.26 1.13
C ASN A 44 -0.19 -20.31 0.02
N GLU A 45 -0.81 -20.05 -1.14
CA GLU A 45 -0.69 -20.92 -2.31
C GLU A 45 0.75 -20.94 -2.84
N THR A 46 1.39 -19.78 -2.96
CA THR A 46 2.81 -19.71 -3.35
C THR A 46 3.70 -20.47 -2.36
N LYS A 47 3.48 -20.30 -1.06
CA LYS A 47 4.20 -21.07 -0.02
C LYS A 47 3.94 -22.57 -0.10
N ARG A 48 2.71 -22.97 -0.43
CA ARG A 48 2.35 -24.38 -0.63
C ARG A 48 3.07 -24.98 -1.83
N THR A 49 3.15 -24.25 -2.95
CA THR A 49 3.88 -24.69 -4.14
C THR A 49 5.39 -24.75 -3.90
N GLN A 50 5.96 -23.80 -3.17
CA GLN A 50 7.38 -23.73 -2.84
C GLN A 50 7.78 -24.63 -1.66
N ALA A 51 6.82 -25.30 -1.01
CA ALA A 51 7.10 -26.21 0.08
C ALA A 51 7.99 -27.37 -0.40
N GLY A 52 9.14 -27.53 0.26
CA GLY A 52 10.13 -28.57 -0.10
C GLY A 52 11.12 -28.18 -1.20
N TRP A 53 11.08 -26.94 -1.71
CA TRP A 53 12.11 -26.45 -2.62
C TRP A 53 13.40 -26.16 -1.86
N ASN A 54 14.54 -26.46 -2.50
CA ASN A 54 15.82 -26.04 -1.97
C ASN A 54 15.93 -24.52 -2.01
N LEU A 55 16.29 -23.91 -0.87
CA LEU A 55 16.50 -22.48 -0.75
C LEU A 55 17.79 -22.08 -1.50
N VAL A 56 17.65 -21.80 -2.80
CA VAL A 56 18.75 -21.33 -3.63
C VAL A 56 18.71 -19.80 -3.69
N GLY A 57 19.75 -19.14 -3.16
CA GLY A 57 19.95 -17.69 -3.33
C GLY A 57 20.01 -16.82 -2.06
N GLY A 58 19.91 -17.38 -0.86
CA GLY A 58 20.00 -16.59 0.38
C GLY A 58 21.37 -16.65 1.04
N LYS A 59 22.22 -15.62 0.87
CA LYS A 59 23.27 -15.34 1.87
C LYS A 59 22.58 -14.80 3.14
N LYS A 60 23.02 -15.28 4.31
CA LYS A 60 22.58 -14.81 5.63
C LYS A 60 22.73 -13.31 5.79
#